data_AF-A0AA51DBW6-F1
#
_entry.id   AF-A0AA51DBW6-F1
#
_cell.length_a   1.000
_cell.length_b   1.000
_cell.length_c   1.000
_cell.angle_alpha   90.00
_cell.angle_beta   90.00
_cell.angle_gamma   90.00
#
_symmetry.space_group_name_H-M   'P 1'
#
loop_
_entity.id
_entity.type
_entity.pdbx_description
1 polymer ?
#
loop_
_entity_poly.entity_id
_entity_poly.type
_entity_poly.pdbx_seq_one_letter_code
_entity_poly.pdbx_strand_id
1 'polypeptide(L)'
;MKILSNIIVLALIGLFSSTYLFNLSPIDYRGTIEIETPQEERTLSLESDEKDLLNPESITISHVSLNDEIIKSVSDNIFTLDIYKNDKIVKNGISGLELVSPSVNMSISVNKDNPILTTLDINQKKLGLEDGIYKFVFNSNLISDSDKSTLSINVTYDTSGAYYHATSQSPVNTKGLTLYFVAEYTDELIPVTRFVVEDKSITRMAIEQLQNGPVNNGMESVIKNVTNTTYNNGNVVIDIPSSYAGYNDGSKDASLAYSAFVKTIFDVDRYWPIYSVTFTVDRLKTDTYFNGLSSESLNLLPNAEMNYLLYMAYKIDGRYYLYDYETDMSKTGISAEDSIELKAQKLFDAYKDSDVPYGISPIPESITLQEAKTENSTLVLDFGSEFLNAYKDKPDLRQMMIESMVYTFTTIPGIDSVKITVNGEPLKNFVEFDDGRDIAAAMYPPYFINPEIVQENQ
;
A
#
# COMPACT_ATOMS: atom_id res chain seq x y z
N MET A 1 -26.38 108.04 -1.78
CA MET A 1 -25.35 106.99 -1.54
C MET A 1 -25.91 105.64 -1.07
N LYS A 2 -27.05 105.54 -0.37
CA LYS A 2 -27.62 104.23 0.05
C LYS A 2 -28.20 103.36 -1.09
N ILE A 3 -28.74 103.96 -2.15
CA ILE A 3 -29.36 103.22 -3.27
C ILE A 3 -28.31 102.48 -4.11
N LEU A 4 -27.18 103.12 -4.42
CA LEU A 4 -26.11 102.49 -5.20
C LEU A 4 -25.46 101.32 -4.43
N SER A 5 -25.29 101.50 -3.11
CA SER A 5 -24.79 100.43 -2.24
C SER A 5 -25.71 99.21 -2.21
N ASN A 6 -27.03 99.42 -2.18
CA ASN A 6 -27.99 98.31 -2.15
C ASN A 6 -28.06 97.58 -3.51
N ILE A 7 -27.89 98.29 -4.62
CA ILE A 7 -27.83 97.67 -5.96
C ILE A 7 -26.57 96.81 -6.12
N ILE A 8 -25.43 97.27 -5.61
CA ILE A 8 -24.18 96.49 -5.64
C ILE A 8 -24.29 95.24 -4.76
N VAL A 9 -24.92 95.35 -3.58
CA VAL A 9 -25.15 94.19 -2.71
C VAL A 9 -26.10 93.18 -3.35
N LEU A 10 -27.18 93.63 -4.01
CA LEU A 10 -28.08 92.75 -4.76
C LEU A 10 -27.40 92.07 -5.95
N ALA A 11 -26.52 92.79 -6.66
CA ALA A 11 -25.73 92.21 -7.75
C ALA A 11 -24.73 91.15 -7.25
N LEU A 12 -24.07 91.40 -6.12
CA LEU A 12 -23.14 90.44 -5.49
C LEU A 12 -23.87 89.20 -4.96
N ILE A 13 -25.05 89.36 -4.35
CA ILE A 13 -25.87 88.22 -3.93
C ILE A 13 -26.30 87.40 -5.15
N GLY A 14 -26.67 88.04 -6.27
CA GLY A 14 -26.97 87.36 -7.53
C GLY A 14 -25.77 86.61 -8.12
N LEU A 15 -24.56 87.17 -8.04
CA LEU A 15 -23.34 86.55 -8.57
C LEU A 15 -22.89 85.34 -7.74
N PHE A 16 -22.96 85.45 -6.41
CA PHE A 16 -22.52 84.39 -5.48
C PHE A 16 -23.60 83.35 -5.14
N SER A 17 -24.87 83.58 -5.49
CA SER A 17 -25.94 82.56 -5.41
C SER A 17 -26.13 81.77 -6.70
N SER A 18 -25.44 82.15 -7.79
CA SER A 18 -25.45 81.40 -9.03
C SER A 18 -24.48 80.21 -8.93
N THR A 19 -25.02 79.00 -8.84
CA THR A 19 -24.28 77.74 -8.89
C THR A 19 -23.83 77.41 -10.32
N TYR A 20 -23.15 78.35 -10.99
CA TYR A 20 -22.47 78.03 -12.24
C TYR A 20 -21.25 77.17 -11.91
N LEU A 21 -21.40 75.85 -12.05
CA LEU A 21 -20.26 74.94 -12.18
C LEU A 21 -19.46 75.38 -13.40
N PHE A 22 -18.22 75.84 -13.18
CA PHE A 22 -17.22 75.85 -14.25
C PHE A 22 -16.94 74.40 -14.65
N ASN A 23 -17.61 73.92 -15.70
CA ASN A 23 -17.20 72.71 -16.38
C ASN A 23 -15.90 73.01 -17.12
N LEU A 24 -14.76 72.75 -16.47
CA LEU A 24 -13.52 72.53 -17.18
C LEU A 24 -13.77 71.34 -18.12
N SER A 25 -13.54 71.54 -19.42
CA SER A 25 -13.66 70.44 -20.38
C SER A 25 -12.76 69.30 -19.92
N PRO A 26 -13.24 68.04 -19.90
CA PRO A 26 -12.41 66.92 -19.52
C PRO A 26 -11.22 66.85 -20.49
N ILE A 27 -10.01 66.92 -19.94
CA ILE A 27 -8.80 66.60 -20.68
C ILE A 27 -8.88 65.11 -20.98
N ASP A 28 -8.87 64.75 -22.26
CA ASP A 28 -8.97 63.37 -22.72
C ASP A 28 -7.60 62.67 -22.57
N TYR A 29 -7.44 61.89 -21.50
CA TYR A 29 -6.26 61.07 -21.25
C TYR A 29 -6.33 59.68 -21.92
N ARG A 30 -7.35 59.40 -22.75
CA ARG A 30 -7.59 58.06 -23.32
C ARG A 30 -6.52 57.55 -24.29
N GLY A 31 -5.51 58.36 -24.62
CA GLY A 31 -4.44 57.99 -25.56
C GLY A 31 -3.01 58.02 -25.00
N THR A 32 -2.80 58.36 -23.73
CA THR A 32 -1.43 58.56 -23.18
C THR A 32 -1.09 57.69 -21.98
N ILE A 33 -2.02 56.84 -21.53
CA ILE A 33 -1.75 55.87 -20.48
C ILE A 33 -2.12 54.50 -21.04
N GLU A 34 -1.17 53.80 -21.63
CA GLU A 34 -1.25 52.34 -21.71
C GLU A 34 -1.08 51.84 -20.28
N ILE A 35 -2.21 51.56 -19.62
CA ILE A 35 -2.22 50.75 -18.41
C ILE A 35 -2.05 49.31 -18.92
N GLU A 36 -0.82 48.80 -18.91
CA GLU A 36 -0.62 47.35 -18.94
C GLU A 36 -1.39 46.79 -17.74
N THR A 37 -2.51 46.14 -18.00
CA THR A 37 -3.20 45.38 -16.98
C THR A 37 -2.31 44.19 -16.69
N PRO A 38 -1.80 44.01 -15.46
CA PRO A 38 -1.04 42.81 -15.14
C PRO A 38 -1.95 41.62 -15.43
N GLN A 39 -1.56 40.77 -16.37
CA GLN A 39 -2.20 39.50 -16.54
C GLN A 39 -1.79 38.68 -15.31
N GLU A 40 -2.67 38.58 -14.30
CA GLU A 40 -2.48 37.67 -13.18
C GLU A 40 -2.45 36.25 -13.75
N GLU A 41 -1.25 35.73 -14.04
CA GLU A 41 -1.06 34.34 -14.39
C GLU A 41 -1.42 33.48 -13.18
N ARG A 42 -2.58 32.82 -13.24
CA ARG A 42 -2.96 31.82 -12.24
C ARG A 42 -1.98 30.67 -12.30
N THR A 43 -1.44 30.32 -11.14
CA THR A 43 -0.45 29.28 -10.89
C THR A 43 -1.05 28.01 -10.30
N LEU A 44 -2.37 28.01 -10.05
CA LEU A 44 -3.09 26.85 -9.55
C LEU A 44 -2.87 25.60 -10.43
N SER A 45 -2.51 24.49 -9.78
CA SER A 45 -2.24 23.19 -10.40
C SER A 45 -2.70 22.05 -9.50
N LEU A 46 -2.72 20.84 -10.05
CA LEU A 46 -3.05 19.62 -9.32
C LEU A 46 -1.79 18.85 -8.94
N GLU A 47 -1.75 18.40 -7.69
CA GLU A 47 -0.73 17.48 -7.18
C GLU A 47 -1.39 16.32 -6.44
N SER A 48 -0.74 15.16 -6.49
CA SER A 48 -1.04 14.01 -5.65
C SER A 48 0.27 13.31 -5.30
N ASP A 49 0.33 12.75 -4.10
CA ASP A 49 1.47 11.97 -3.64
C ASP A 49 1.49 10.56 -4.27
N GLU A 50 0.37 10.15 -4.88
CA GLU A 50 0.13 8.81 -5.41
C GLU A 50 0.21 8.79 -6.95
N LYS A 51 0.99 7.85 -7.51
CA LYS A 51 1.13 7.67 -8.97
C LYS A 51 0.43 6.43 -9.49
N ASP A 52 0.42 5.38 -8.68
CA ASP A 52 -0.16 4.10 -8.97
C ASP A 52 -0.98 3.65 -7.75
N LEU A 53 -2.20 3.17 -7.99
CA LEU A 53 -3.13 2.74 -6.95
C LEU A 53 -3.63 1.33 -7.21
N LEU A 54 -3.85 0.58 -6.14
CA LEU A 54 -4.36 -0.78 -6.19
C LEU A 54 -5.58 -0.95 -5.31
N ASN A 55 -6.71 -1.33 -5.91
CA ASN A 55 -8.01 -1.44 -5.29
C ASN A 55 -8.44 -0.22 -4.45
N PRO A 56 -8.21 1.03 -4.92
CA PRO A 56 -8.51 2.20 -4.11
C PRO A 56 -10.01 2.34 -3.88
N GLU A 57 -10.39 2.75 -2.66
CA GLU A 57 -11.74 3.22 -2.37
C GLU A 57 -11.87 4.71 -2.67
N SER A 58 -10.82 5.48 -2.41
CA SER A 58 -10.78 6.92 -2.64
C SER A 58 -9.38 7.40 -3.00
N ILE A 59 -9.25 8.65 -3.43
CA ILE A 59 -7.97 9.33 -3.61
C ILE A 59 -8.09 10.77 -3.10
N THR A 60 -7.02 11.30 -2.50
CA THR A 60 -6.93 12.73 -2.19
C THR A 60 -6.08 13.46 -3.22
N ILE A 61 -6.64 14.52 -3.82
CA ILE A 61 -5.97 15.39 -4.78
C ILE A 61 -5.88 16.80 -4.20
N SER A 62 -4.69 17.39 -4.32
CA SER A 62 -4.36 18.73 -3.84
C SER A 62 -4.43 19.76 -4.96
N HIS A 63 -5.13 20.86 -4.73
CA HIS A 63 -4.92 22.08 -5.52
C HIS A 63 -3.85 22.95 -4.85
N VAL A 64 -2.76 23.19 -5.57
CA VAL A 64 -1.60 23.94 -5.07
C VAL A 64 -1.36 25.16 -5.95
N SER A 65 -1.01 26.28 -5.33
CA SER A 65 -0.71 27.54 -6.01
C SER A 65 0.63 28.10 -5.52
N LEU A 66 1.44 28.66 -6.43
CA LEU A 66 2.69 29.32 -6.09
C LEU A 66 2.46 30.70 -5.48
N ASN A 67 1.36 31.36 -5.89
CA ASN A 67 0.95 32.68 -5.43
C ASN A 67 -0.29 32.58 -4.52
N ASP A 68 -0.53 33.59 -3.70
CA ASP A 68 -1.79 33.72 -2.97
C ASP A 68 -2.94 33.96 -3.96
N GLU A 69 -3.82 32.96 -4.12
CA GLU A 69 -4.93 32.99 -5.06
C GLU A 69 -6.26 32.80 -4.32
N ILE A 70 -7.27 33.61 -4.69
CA ILE A 70 -8.63 33.45 -4.17
C ILE A 70 -9.46 32.71 -5.21
N ILE A 71 -9.82 31.48 -4.89
CA ILE A 71 -10.69 30.65 -5.72
C ILE A 71 -12.12 30.81 -5.25
N LYS A 72 -13.02 31.08 -6.19
CA LYS A 72 -14.47 31.01 -5.96
C LYS A 72 -14.98 29.71 -6.53
N SER A 73 -15.55 28.86 -5.68
CA SER A 73 -16.26 27.67 -6.15
C SER A 73 -17.54 28.09 -6.87
N VAL A 74 -17.65 27.74 -8.15
CA VAL A 74 -18.77 28.06 -9.04
C VAL A 74 -19.63 26.84 -9.37
N SER A 75 -19.31 25.67 -8.82
CA SER A 75 -19.99 24.41 -9.10
C SER A 75 -20.07 23.50 -7.89
N ASP A 76 -21.06 22.60 -7.92
CA ASP A 76 -21.26 21.57 -6.91
C ASP A 76 -20.23 20.42 -7.04
N ASN A 77 -19.50 20.38 -8.16
CA ASN A 77 -18.46 19.39 -8.46
C ASN A 77 -17.15 20.10 -8.85
N ILE A 78 -16.06 19.78 -8.17
CA ILE A 78 -14.71 20.30 -8.41
C ILE A 78 -13.99 19.46 -9.45
N PHE A 79 -14.27 18.15 -9.50
CA PHE A 79 -13.63 17.22 -10.41
C PHE A 79 -14.58 16.54 -11.37
N THR A 80 -14.04 16.19 -12.53
CA THR A 80 -14.59 15.17 -13.42
C THR A 80 -13.52 14.13 -13.71
N LEU A 81 -13.94 12.89 -13.93
CA LEU A 81 -13.03 11.76 -14.17
C LEU A 81 -13.31 11.09 -15.50
N ASP A 82 -12.22 10.94 -16.27
CA ASP A 82 -12.17 10.08 -17.45
C ASP A 82 -11.34 8.83 -17.15
N ILE A 83 -11.81 7.66 -17.60
CA ILE A 83 -11.22 6.36 -17.30
C ILE A 83 -10.86 5.67 -18.60
N TYR A 84 -9.60 5.25 -18.73
CA TYR A 84 -9.06 4.58 -19.90
C TYR A 84 -8.59 3.17 -19.54
N LYS A 85 -8.77 2.20 -20.45
CA LYS A 85 -8.19 0.85 -20.39
C LYS A 85 -7.55 0.55 -21.74
N ASN A 86 -6.26 0.20 -21.77
CA ASN A 86 -5.51 0.00 -23.02
C ASN A 86 -5.67 1.16 -24.01
N ASP A 87 -5.47 2.40 -23.54
CA ASP A 87 -5.64 3.66 -24.29
C ASP A 87 -7.02 3.93 -24.90
N LYS A 88 -8.03 3.12 -24.55
CA LYS A 88 -9.43 3.34 -24.95
C LYS A 88 -10.22 3.87 -23.79
N ILE A 89 -11.05 4.88 -24.06
CA ILE A 89 -11.96 5.43 -23.06
C ILE A 89 -13.03 4.39 -22.70
N VAL A 90 -13.17 4.10 -21.41
CA VAL A 90 -14.16 3.17 -20.85
C VAL A 90 -15.32 3.96 -20.25
N LYS A 91 -15.02 5.04 -19.53
CA LYS A 91 -15.99 5.99 -18.98
C LYS A 91 -15.45 7.42 -19.10
N ASN A 92 -16.34 8.39 -19.23
CA ASN A 92 -15.99 9.79 -19.43
C ASN A 92 -16.88 10.69 -18.57
N GLY A 93 -16.33 11.81 -18.08
CA GLY A 93 -17.07 12.90 -17.46
C GLY A 93 -17.80 12.50 -16.18
N ILE A 94 -17.26 11.55 -15.42
CA ILE A 94 -17.88 11.10 -14.16
C ILE A 94 -17.75 12.23 -13.13
N SER A 95 -18.87 12.61 -12.51
CA SER A 95 -18.96 13.66 -11.48
C SER A 95 -19.56 13.11 -10.18
N GLY A 96 -19.56 13.89 -9.10
CA GLY A 96 -20.08 13.45 -7.80
C GLY A 96 -19.17 12.43 -7.13
N LEU A 97 -17.86 12.62 -7.31
CA LEU A 97 -16.82 11.79 -6.72
C LEU A 97 -16.48 12.30 -5.31
N GLU A 98 -16.67 13.57 -5.05
CA GLU A 98 -16.38 14.24 -3.79
C GLU A 98 -17.16 13.58 -2.63
N LEU A 99 -16.43 13.04 -1.65
CA LEU A 99 -17.02 12.48 -0.44
C LEU A 99 -17.71 13.56 0.41
N VAL A 100 -17.17 14.78 0.36
CA VAL A 100 -17.72 15.98 1.01
C VAL A 100 -17.94 17.03 -0.06
N SER A 101 -19.20 17.37 -0.32
CA SER A 101 -19.53 18.37 -1.34
C SER A 101 -19.07 19.77 -0.93
N PRO A 102 -18.42 20.52 -1.82
CA PRO A 102 -18.05 21.91 -1.56
C PRO A 102 -19.29 22.79 -1.47
N SER A 103 -19.25 23.79 -0.59
CA SER A 103 -20.29 24.81 -0.51
C SER A 103 -20.19 25.78 -1.69
N VAL A 104 -21.31 25.96 -2.39
CA VAL A 104 -21.43 26.88 -3.54
C VAL A 104 -21.16 28.31 -3.08
N ASN A 105 -20.39 29.05 -3.88
CA ASN A 105 -19.96 30.44 -3.61
C ASN A 105 -18.97 30.61 -2.43
N MET A 106 -18.35 29.54 -1.94
CA MET A 106 -17.24 29.68 -1.00
C MET A 106 -16.02 30.28 -1.70
N SER A 107 -15.40 31.27 -1.06
CA SER A 107 -14.11 31.83 -1.48
C SER A 107 -13.01 31.24 -0.60
N ILE A 108 -12.06 30.55 -1.22
CA ILE A 108 -10.96 29.86 -0.53
C ILE A 108 -9.66 30.51 -0.97
N SER A 109 -8.80 30.85 0.00
CA SER A 109 -7.44 31.33 -0.27
C SER A 109 -6.51 30.12 -0.39
N VAL A 110 -5.80 30.02 -1.51
CA VAL A 110 -4.89 28.92 -1.82
C VAL A 110 -3.49 29.48 -2.03
N ASN A 111 -2.51 28.84 -1.42
CA ASN A 111 -1.09 29.09 -1.65
C ASN A 111 -0.31 27.81 -1.35
N LYS A 112 1.02 27.89 -1.43
CA LYS A 112 1.90 26.74 -1.25
C LYS A 112 1.77 26.10 0.15
N ASP A 113 1.53 26.89 1.18
CA ASP A 113 1.44 26.42 2.56
C ASP A 113 0.01 26.00 2.95
N ASN A 114 -0.98 26.33 2.13
CA ASN A 114 -2.40 26.05 2.37
C ASN A 114 -3.09 25.55 1.09
N PRO A 115 -2.85 24.28 0.69
CA PRO A 115 -3.50 23.66 -0.46
C PRO A 115 -4.96 23.31 -0.17
N ILE A 116 -5.78 23.19 -1.22
CA ILE A 116 -7.13 22.61 -1.10
C ILE A 116 -7.01 21.11 -1.26
N LEU A 117 -7.40 20.36 -0.22
CA LEU A 117 -7.44 18.91 -0.27
C LEU A 117 -8.86 18.45 -0.62
N THR A 118 -8.97 17.64 -1.67
CA THR A 118 -10.26 17.06 -2.09
C THR A 118 -10.15 15.55 -2.16
N THR A 119 -10.95 14.84 -1.36
CA THR A 119 -11.02 13.38 -1.40
C THR A 119 -12.16 12.93 -2.32
N LEU A 120 -11.81 12.08 -3.29
CA LEU A 120 -12.66 11.58 -4.35
C LEU A 120 -12.86 10.07 -4.18
N ASP A 121 -14.11 9.64 -4.10
CA ASP A 121 -14.51 8.22 -4.06
C ASP A 121 -14.43 7.62 -5.47
N ILE A 122 -13.42 6.78 -5.63
CA ILE A 122 -13.10 6.03 -6.84
C ILE A 122 -13.31 4.53 -6.62
N ASN A 123 -14.25 4.13 -5.76
CA ASN A 123 -14.51 2.72 -5.53
C ASN A 123 -14.93 1.97 -6.82
N GLN A 124 -14.34 0.80 -7.08
CA GLN A 124 -14.58 -0.01 -8.28
C GLN A 124 -16.08 -0.24 -8.56
N LYS A 125 -16.85 -0.58 -7.52
CA LYS A 125 -18.27 -0.93 -7.63
C LYS A 125 -19.11 0.30 -7.95
N LYS A 126 -18.80 1.45 -7.34
CA LYS A 126 -19.44 2.73 -7.66
C LYS A 126 -19.18 3.13 -9.11
N LEU A 127 -17.94 2.96 -9.54
CA LEU A 127 -17.54 3.24 -10.92
C LEU A 127 -18.00 2.15 -11.89
N GLY A 128 -18.52 1.02 -11.42
CA GLY A 128 -19.00 -0.09 -12.25
C GLY A 128 -17.93 -0.60 -13.22
N LEU A 129 -16.72 -0.80 -12.71
CA LEU A 129 -15.56 -1.30 -13.47
C LEU A 129 -15.33 -2.78 -13.15
N GLU A 130 -14.78 -3.51 -14.12
CA GLU A 130 -14.24 -4.85 -13.89
C GLU A 130 -12.80 -4.77 -13.40
N ASP A 131 -12.21 -5.91 -13.06
CA ASP A 131 -10.79 -5.98 -12.78
C ASP A 131 -9.96 -5.61 -14.01
N GLY A 132 -8.79 -5.05 -13.75
CA GLY A 132 -7.81 -4.63 -14.73
C GLY A 132 -7.12 -3.34 -14.34
N ILE A 133 -6.19 -2.96 -15.20
CA ILE A 133 -5.40 -1.75 -15.08
C ILE A 133 -6.08 -0.64 -15.88
N TYR A 134 -6.25 0.50 -15.25
CA TYR A 134 -6.90 1.68 -15.78
C TYR A 134 -5.99 2.89 -15.65
N LYS A 135 -6.15 3.86 -16.54
CA LYS A 135 -5.60 5.20 -16.38
C LYS A 135 -6.75 6.15 -16.07
N PHE A 136 -6.69 6.76 -14.90
CA PHE A 136 -7.65 7.73 -14.41
C PHE A 136 -7.11 9.12 -14.74
N VAL A 137 -7.92 9.94 -15.39
CA VAL A 137 -7.59 11.32 -15.72
C VAL A 137 -8.59 12.22 -15.03
N PHE A 138 -8.15 12.81 -13.93
CA PHE A 138 -8.92 13.78 -13.16
C PHE A 138 -8.79 15.15 -13.79
N ASN A 139 -9.92 15.81 -14.03
CA ASN A 139 -9.98 17.17 -14.57
C ASN A 139 -10.62 18.08 -13.53
N SER A 140 -9.96 19.18 -13.17
CA SER A 140 -10.50 20.15 -12.24
C SER A 140 -11.22 21.29 -12.94
N ASN A 141 -12.44 21.58 -12.48
CA ASN A 141 -13.25 22.71 -12.94
C ASN A 141 -12.80 24.06 -12.34
N LEU A 142 -11.85 24.07 -11.41
CA LEU A 142 -11.33 25.29 -10.78
C LEU A 142 -10.17 25.92 -11.56
N ILE A 143 -9.52 25.14 -12.42
CA ILE A 143 -8.34 25.54 -13.18
C ILE A 143 -8.75 25.77 -14.64
N SER A 144 -8.56 26.98 -15.15
CA SER A 144 -8.88 27.33 -16.55
C SER A 144 -7.77 26.96 -17.53
N ASP A 145 -6.55 26.78 -17.04
CA ASP A 145 -5.38 26.36 -17.81
C ASP A 145 -5.43 24.85 -18.04
N SER A 146 -5.63 24.43 -19.29
CA SER A 146 -5.79 23.03 -19.67
C SER A 146 -4.60 22.15 -19.31
N ASP A 147 -3.39 22.74 -19.29
CA ASP A 147 -2.15 21.98 -19.05
C ASP A 147 -1.94 21.69 -17.56
N LYS A 148 -2.62 22.45 -16.69
CA LYS A 148 -2.53 22.33 -15.23
C LYS A 148 -3.80 21.76 -14.59
N SER A 149 -4.90 21.70 -15.34
CA SER A 149 -6.19 21.24 -14.84
C SER A 149 -6.32 19.73 -14.76
N THR A 150 -5.33 18.97 -15.23
CA THR A 150 -5.42 17.50 -15.35
C THR A 150 -4.37 16.78 -14.53
N LEU A 151 -4.76 15.69 -13.88
CA LEU A 151 -3.87 14.76 -13.19
C LEU A 151 -4.16 13.33 -13.66
N SER A 152 -3.11 12.61 -14.04
CA SER A 152 -3.21 11.21 -14.49
C SER A 152 -2.62 10.27 -13.46
N ILE A 153 -3.37 9.22 -13.12
CA ILE A 153 -2.98 8.21 -12.12
C ILE A 153 -3.34 6.83 -12.67
N ASN A 154 -2.47 5.84 -12.49
CA ASN A 154 -2.82 4.47 -12.85
C ASN A 154 -3.56 3.82 -11.68
N VAL A 155 -4.67 3.15 -11.98
CA VAL A 155 -5.50 2.46 -10.99
C VAL A 155 -5.68 1.02 -11.43
N THR A 156 -5.27 0.08 -10.60
CA THR A 156 -5.50 -1.33 -10.80
C THR A 156 -6.64 -1.76 -9.90
N TYR A 157 -7.70 -2.32 -10.47
CA TYR A 157 -8.67 -3.08 -9.69
C TYR A 157 -8.45 -4.56 -9.91
N ASP A 158 -8.38 -5.28 -8.82
CA ASP A 158 -8.12 -6.69 -8.77
C ASP A 158 -8.85 -7.24 -7.54
N THR A 159 -10.17 -7.43 -7.68
CA THR A 159 -11.10 -7.83 -6.59
C THR A 159 -11.75 -9.20 -6.81
N SER A 160 -11.56 -9.78 -7.99
CA SER A 160 -11.81 -11.20 -8.26
C SER A 160 -10.77 -12.05 -7.54
N GLY A 161 -11.07 -13.32 -7.32
CA GLY A 161 -10.14 -14.27 -6.72
C GLY A 161 -10.47 -14.66 -5.29
N ALA A 162 -9.79 -15.71 -4.85
CA ALA A 162 -10.04 -16.39 -3.60
C ALA A 162 -8.80 -16.36 -2.71
N TYR A 163 -9.01 -16.08 -1.43
CA TYR A 163 -8.02 -16.39 -0.41
C TYR A 163 -8.35 -17.70 0.29
N TYR A 164 -7.33 -18.50 0.57
CA TYR A 164 -7.46 -19.72 1.36
C TYR A 164 -6.64 -19.53 2.63
N HIS A 165 -7.33 -19.44 3.75
CA HIS A 165 -6.72 -19.10 5.02
C HIS A 165 -5.69 -20.15 5.47
N ALA A 166 -4.74 -19.66 6.26
CA ALA A 166 -3.74 -20.48 6.90
C ALA A 166 -4.36 -21.39 7.97
N THR A 167 -3.70 -22.50 8.25
CA THR A 167 -4.17 -23.47 9.24
C THR A 167 -3.11 -23.76 10.29
N SER A 168 -3.54 -24.07 11.51
CA SER A 168 -2.66 -24.54 12.59
C SER A 168 -2.61 -26.07 12.66
N GLN A 169 -3.38 -26.77 11.83
CA GLN A 169 -3.48 -28.23 11.86
C GLN A 169 -3.03 -28.83 10.53
N SER A 170 -2.20 -29.87 10.61
CA SER A 170 -1.88 -30.69 9.45
C SER A 170 -2.89 -31.84 9.31
N PRO A 171 -3.19 -32.30 8.08
CA PRO A 171 -3.88 -33.56 7.87
C PRO A 171 -3.21 -34.72 8.62
N VAL A 172 -4.00 -35.72 9.00
CA VAL A 172 -3.54 -36.88 9.77
C VAL A 172 -2.37 -37.57 9.07
N ASN A 173 -1.31 -37.90 9.83
CA ASN A 173 -0.08 -38.54 9.35
C ASN A 173 0.72 -37.75 8.31
N THR A 174 0.55 -36.42 8.25
CA THR A 174 1.36 -35.55 7.39
C THR A 174 2.15 -34.51 8.19
N LYS A 175 3.19 -33.97 7.58
CA LYS A 175 3.93 -32.78 8.01
C LYS A 175 3.71 -31.69 6.96
N GLY A 176 3.46 -30.46 7.41
CA GLY A 176 3.37 -29.29 6.53
C GLY A 176 4.76 -28.67 6.36
N LEU A 177 5.25 -28.65 5.13
CA LEU A 177 6.51 -28.00 4.76
C LEU A 177 6.17 -26.67 4.08
N THR A 178 6.62 -25.56 4.64
CA THR A 178 6.55 -24.26 3.95
C THR A 178 7.69 -24.19 2.94
N LEU A 179 7.35 -24.06 1.67
CA LEU A 179 8.28 -24.05 0.54
C LEU A 179 8.19 -22.70 -0.15
N TYR A 180 9.32 -22.07 -0.42
CA TYR A 180 9.38 -20.74 -1.00
C TYR A 180 9.67 -20.85 -2.51
N PHE A 181 8.73 -20.37 -3.32
CA PHE A 181 8.80 -20.42 -4.78
C PHE A 181 8.84 -19.01 -5.37
N VAL A 182 9.46 -18.86 -6.53
CA VAL A 182 9.50 -17.57 -7.25
C VAL A 182 8.18 -17.42 -7.99
N ALA A 183 7.53 -16.27 -7.86
CA ALA A 183 6.33 -15.96 -8.62
C ALA A 183 6.67 -15.38 -10.01
N GLU A 184 5.78 -15.61 -10.99
CA GLU A 184 5.93 -14.99 -12.31
C GLU A 184 5.96 -13.45 -12.19
N TYR A 185 6.90 -12.82 -12.89
CA TYR A 185 7.06 -11.35 -12.98
C TYR A 185 7.48 -10.63 -11.69
N THR A 186 7.90 -11.34 -10.64
CA THR A 186 8.46 -10.72 -9.42
C THR A 186 9.82 -11.32 -9.07
N ASP A 187 10.59 -10.58 -8.29
CA ASP A 187 11.78 -11.10 -7.62
C ASP A 187 11.44 -11.57 -6.18
N GLU A 188 10.17 -11.82 -5.88
CA GLU A 188 9.67 -12.17 -4.55
C GLU A 188 9.44 -13.67 -4.40
N LEU A 189 9.68 -14.18 -3.18
CA LEU A 189 9.46 -15.58 -2.83
C LEU A 189 8.13 -15.74 -2.12
N ILE A 190 7.23 -16.51 -2.72
CA ILE A 190 5.92 -16.80 -2.16
C ILE A 190 5.99 -18.11 -1.35
N PRO A 191 5.68 -18.08 -0.03
CA PRO A 191 5.62 -19.29 0.77
C PRO A 191 4.37 -20.10 0.41
N VAL A 192 4.51 -21.42 0.32
CA VAL A 192 3.42 -22.36 0.06
C VAL A 192 3.58 -23.55 0.99
N THR A 193 2.55 -23.88 1.76
CA THR A 193 2.60 -25.07 2.63
C THR A 193 2.14 -26.33 1.91
N ARG A 194 3.04 -27.30 1.75
CA ARG A 194 2.73 -28.64 1.25
C ARG A 194 2.67 -29.65 2.38
N PHE A 195 1.56 -30.39 2.46
CA PHE A 195 1.43 -31.52 3.39
C PHE A 195 1.95 -32.82 2.77
N VAL A 196 2.91 -33.45 3.43
CA VAL A 196 3.56 -34.69 2.95
C VAL A 196 3.66 -35.73 4.06
N VAL A 197 3.62 -37.01 3.68
CA VAL A 197 3.87 -38.12 4.61
C VAL A 197 5.37 -38.23 4.85
N GLU A 198 5.79 -38.24 6.11
CA GLU A 198 7.20 -38.34 6.48
C GLU A 198 7.76 -39.74 6.18
N ASP A 199 8.72 -39.82 5.25
CA ASP A 199 9.39 -41.06 4.83
C ASP A 199 10.93 -40.97 4.91
N LYS A 200 11.46 -39.80 5.22
CA LYS A 200 12.89 -39.50 5.42
C LYS A 200 13.04 -38.27 6.32
N SER A 201 14.28 -37.79 6.53
CA SER A 201 14.53 -36.58 7.31
C SER A 201 13.77 -35.38 6.73
N ILE A 202 13.10 -34.60 7.59
CA ILE A 202 12.27 -33.45 7.20
C ILE A 202 13.05 -32.42 6.37
N THR A 203 14.31 -32.14 6.70
CA THR A 203 15.15 -31.20 5.93
C THR A 203 15.42 -31.73 4.52
N ARG A 204 15.66 -33.03 4.37
CA ARG A 204 15.79 -33.66 3.05
C ARG A 204 14.48 -33.62 2.27
N MET A 205 13.35 -33.89 2.94
CA MET A 205 12.03 -33.78 2.31
C MET A 205 11.76 -32.37 1.81
N ALA A 206 12.04 -31.34 2.61
CA ALA A 206 11.83 -29.94 2.22
C ALA A 206 12.59 -29.58 0.93
N ILE A 207 13.85 -30.00 0.84
CA ILE A 207 14.67 -29.80 -0.36
C ILE A 207 14.12 -30.57 -1.56
N GLU A 208 13.75 -31.84 -1.38
CA GLU A 208 13.13 -32.62 -2.46
C GLU A 208 11.79 -32.03 -2.93
N GLN A 209 11.00 -31.47 -2.01
CA GLN A 209 9.73 -30.81 -2.36
C GLN A 209 9.93 -29.46 -3.05
N LEU A 210 10.97 -28.70 -2.69
CA LEU A 210 11.40 -27.53 -3.47
C LEU A 210 11.77 -27.95 -4.91
N GLN A 211 12.54 -29.04 -5.08
CA GLN A 211 12.93 -29.55 -6.39
C GLN A 211 11.75 -30.01 -7.25
N ASN A 212 10.69 -30.53 -6.61
CA ASN A 212 9.46 -30.93 -7.30
C ASN A 212 8.68 -29.74 -7.89
N GLY A 213 8.97 -28.51 -7.44
CA GLY A 213 8.26 -27.32 -7.88
C GLY A 213 6.88 -27.15 -7.25
N PRO A 214 6.23 -26.00 -7.47
CA PRO A 214 4.88 -25.71 -6.98
C PRO A 214 3.80 -26.41 -7.81
N VAL A 215 2.60 -26.57 -7.24
CA VAL A 215 1.41 -27.04 -7.96
C VAL A 215 0.82 -25.97 -8.88
N ASN A 216 0.88 -24.70 -8.48
CA ASN A 216 0.41 -23.57 -9.29
C ASN A 216 1.48 -23.22 -10.34
N ASN A 217 1.08 -23.13 -11.61
CA ASN A 217 2.00 -22.89 -12.72
C ASN A 217 2.51 -21.44 -12.81
N GLY A 218 1.84 -20.48 -12.16
CA GLY A 218 2.32 -19.09 -12.05
C GLY A 218 3.44 -18.90 -11.01
N MET A 219 3.98 -20.00 -10.47
CA MET A 219 5.19 -20.01 -9.65
C MET A 219 6.16 -21.05 -10.20
N GLU A 220 7.45 -20.88 -9.91
CA GLU A 220 8.46 -21.84 -10.26
C GLU A 220 9.48 -22.07 -9.14
N SER A 221 10.14 -23.24 -9.21
CA SER A 221 11.27 -23.53 -8.36
C SER A 221 12.59 -23.23 -9.06
N VAL A 222 13.37 -22.35 -8.42
CA VAL A 222 14.78 -22.10 -8.73
C VAL A 222 15.72 -23.17 -8.16
N ILE A 223 15.19 -24.13 -7.40
CA ILE A 223 15.95 -25.21 -6.78
C ILE A 223 16.02 -26.40 -7.73
N LYS A 224 17.18 -26.62 -8.33
CA LYS A 224 17.48 -27.78 -9.18
C LYS A 224 18.37 -28.77 -8.43
N ASN A 225 19.56 -29.09 -8.94
CA ASN A 225 20.35 -30.22 -8.43
C ASN A 225 20.91 -29.96 -7.02
N VAL A 226 20.60 -30.87 -6.08
CA VAL A 226 21.19 -30.89 -4.74
C VAL A 226 21.82 -32.27 -4.53
N THR A 227 23.08 -32.29 -4.12
CA THR A 227 23.84 -33.54 -3.90
C THR A 227 23.40 -34.22 -2.62
N ASN A 228 23.27 -33.45 -1.53
CA ASN A 228 22.84 -33.98 -0.25
C ASN A 228 22.33 -32.88 0.70
N THR A 229 21.51 -33.27 1.67
CA THR A 229 21.11 -32.43 2.80
C THR A 229 21.26 -33.22 4.08
N THR A 230 22.03 -32.70 5.03
CA THR A 230 22.34 -33.38 6.28
C THR A 230 21.95 -32.50 7.46
N TYR A 231 21.27 -33.07 8.45
CA TYR A 231 20.98 -32.43 9.73
C TYR A 231 21.91 -33.00 10.81
N ASN A 232 22.60 -32.13 11.55
CA ASN A 232 23.49 -32.50 12.64
C ASN A 232 23.26 -31.58 13.86
N ASN A 233 22.43 -32.05 14.80
CA ASN A 233 22.12 -31.36 16.07
C ASN A 233 21.78 -29.88 15.87
N GLY A 234 20.86 -29.61 14.94
CA GLY A 234 20.41 -28.26 14.60
C GLY A 234 21.23 -27.51 13.56
N ASN A 235 22.35 -28.05 13.11
CA ASN A 235 23.09 -27.47 11.99
C ASN A 235 22.78 -28.24 10.71
N VAL A 236 22.27 -27.55 9.70
CA VAL A 236 21.94 -28.13 8.40
C VAL A 236 23.04 -27.84 7.41
N VAL A 237 23.50 -28.88 6.71
CA VAL A 237 24.44 -28.74 5.59
C VAL A 237 23.73 -29.11 4.30
N ILE A 238 23.65 -28.16 3.37
CA ILE A 238 23.18 -28.38 2.00
C ILE A 238 24.40 -28.46 1.09
N ASP A 239 24.60 -29.62 0.48
CA ASP A 239 25.66 -29.86 -0.49
C ASP A 239 25.07 -29.77 -1.91
N ILE A 240 25.60 -28.85 -2.71
CA ILE A 240 25.19 -28.62 -4.10
C ILE A 240 26.33 -28.98 -5.06
N PRO A 241 26.03 -29.43 -6.29
CA PRO A 241 27.07 -29.82 -7.22
C PRO A 241 27.56 -28.62 -8.03
N SER A 242 28.88 -28.49 -8.24
CA SER A 242 29.42 -27.44 -9.12
C SER A 242 28.99 -27.59 -10.59
N SER A 243 28.57 -28.80 -10.97
CA SER A 243 28.07 -29.10 -12.32
C SER A 243 26.78 -28.36 -12.70
N TYR A 244 26.02 -27.84 -11.72
CA TYR A 244 24.86 -27.01 -12.00
C TYR A 244 25.23 -25.52 -11.89
N ALA A 245 25.46 -24.89 -13.04
CA ALA A 245 25.91 -23.50 -13.11
C ALA A 245 24.86 -22.49 -12.62
N GLY A 246 23.57 -22.83 -12.64
CA GLY A 246 22.48 -21.90 -12.34
C GLY A 246 22.44 -21.38 -10.90
N TYR A 247 23.25 -21.93 -9.99
CA TYR A 247 23.44 -21.37 -8.65
C TYR A 247 24.58 -20.36 -8.56
N ASN A 248 25.33 -20.11 -9.63
CA ASN A 248 26.47 -19.19 -9.60
C ASN A 248 26.84 -18.64 -10.99
N ASP A 249 25.86 -18.44 -11.87
CA ASP A 249 26.05 -17.97 -13.25
C ASP A 249 25.84 -16.45 -13.43
N GLY A 250 25.59 -15.72 -12.34
CA GLY A 250 25.32 -14.29 -12.36
C GLY A 250 23.84 -13.94 -12.59
N SER A 251 22.95 -14.92 -12.72
CA SER A 251 21.50 -14.71 -12.86
C SER A 251 20.83 -14.35 -11.53
N LYS A 252 19.72 -13.62 -11.56
CA LYS A 252 18.94 -13.35 -10.33
C LYS A 252 18.48 -14.64 -9.64
N ASP A 253 18.15 -15.68 -10.42
CA ASP A 253 17.70 -16.99 -9.95
C ASP A 253 18.68 -17.64 -8.98
N ALA A 254 20.00 -17.41 -9.15
CA ALA A 254 21.00 -17.92 -8.21
C ALA A 254 20.84 -17.29 -6.82
N SER A 255 20.59 -15.98 -6.72
CA SER A 255 20.34 -15.31 -5.44
C SER A 255 18.99 -15.72 -4.84
N LEU A 256 17.96 -15.86 -5.69
CA LEU A 256 16.65 -16.38 -5.26
C LEU A 256 16.74 -17.83 -4.75
N ALA A 257 17.59 -18.66 -5.36
CA ALA A 257 17.81 -20.03 -4.90
C ALA A 257 18.42 -20.08 -3.50
N TYR A 258 19.40 -19.22 -3.21
CA TYR A 258 19.94 -19.10 -1.86
C TYR A 258 18.84 -18.73 -0.85
N SER A 259 18.04 -17.70 -1.14
CA SER A 259 16.95 -17.27 -0.25
C SER A 259 15.89 -18.35 -0.07
N ALA A 260 15.50 -19.05 -1.15
CA ALA A 260 14.52 -20.14 -1.10
C ALA A 260 15.03 -21.32 -0.26
N PHE A 261 16.31 -21.70 -0.37
CA PHE A 261 16.92 -22.70 0.50
C PHE A 261 16.87 -22.29 1.97
N VAL A 262 17.34 -21.07 2.28
CA VAL A 262 17.45 -20.56 3.65
C VAL A 262 16.07 -20.48 4.31
N LYS A 263 15.12 -19.77 3.70
CA LYS A 263 13.77 -19.58 4.26
C LYS A 263 13.07 -20.93 4.48
N THR A 264 13.11 -21.82 3.49
CA THR A 264 12.49 -23.15 3.60
C THR A 264 13.10 -23.99 4.73
N ILE A 265 14.42 -23.98 4.90
CA ILE A 265 15.07 -24.78 5.95
C ILE A 265 14.86 -24.18 7.33
N PHE A 266 14.87 -22.86 7.48
CA PHE A 266 14.56 -22.23 8.76
C PHE A 266 13.11 -22.47 9.19
N ASP A 267 12.15 -22.55 8.27
CA ASP A 267 10.77 -22.93 8.58
C ASP A 267 10.62 -24.38 9.10
N VAL A 268 11.60 -25.25 8.86
CA VAL A 268 11.64 -26.60 9.45
C VAL A 268 11.83 -26.55 10.98
N ASP A 269 12.31 -25.42 11.53
CA ASP A 269 12.54 -25.21 12.98
C ASP A 269 11.34 -25.59 13.86
N ARG A 270 10.12 -25.38 13.33
CA ARG A 270 8.86 -25.80 13.94
C ARG A 270 8.84 -27.26 14.41
N TYR A 271 9.57 -28.14 13.73
CA TYR A 271 9.63 -29.56 14.06
C TYR A 271 10.90 -29.94 14.79
N TRP A 272 12.04 -29.35 14.42
CA TRP A 272 13.36 -29.68 14.97
C TRP A 272 14.17 -28.39 15.03
N PRO A 273 14.84 -28.08 16.15
CA PRO A 273 15.65 -26.87 16.23
C PRO A 273 16.63 -26.75 15.07
N ILE A 274 16.59 -25.64 14.33
CA ILE A 274 17.53 -25.27 13.29
C ILE A 274 18.30 -24.06 13.80
N TYR A 275 19.56 -24.28 14.17
CA TYR A 275 20.46 -23.23 14.63
C TYR A 275 21.20 -22.55 13.48
N SER A 276 21.55 -23.30 12.44
CA SER A 276 22.24 -22.73 11.29
C SER A 276 22.12 -23.53 10.00
N VAL A 277 22.38 -22.87 8.88
CA VAL A 277 22.55 -23.48 7.55
C VAL A 277 23.98 -23.26 7.06
N THR A 278 24.55 -24.27 6.42
CA THR A 278 25.84 -24.21 5.72
C THR A 278 25.69 -24.77 4.31
N PHE A 279 26.26 -24.09 3.34
CA PHE A 279 26.35 -24.56 1.95
C PHE A 279 27.74 -25.10 1.66
N THR A 280 27.81 -26.26 1.02
CA THR A 280 29.05 -26.81 0.44
C THR A 280 28.87 -27.06 -1.05
N VAL A 281 29.96 -26.95 -1.82
CA VAL A 281 29.97 -27.24 -3.26
C VAL A 281 30.87 -28.45 -3.48
N ASP A 282 30.31 -29.53 -4.02
CA ASP A 282 30.99 -30.84 -4.16
C ASP A 282 31.67 -31.30 -2.85
N ARG A 283 30.98 -31.10 -1.72
CA ARG A 283 31.42 -31.42 -0.34
C ARG A 283 32.59 -30.57 0.18
N LEU A 284 32.93 -29.50 -0.52
CA LEU A 284 33.98 -28.56 -0.12
C LEU A 284 33.35 -27.23 0.28
N LYS A 285 33.94 -26.59 1.29
CA LYS A 285 33.62 -25.19 1.60
C LYS A 285 34.17 -24.29 0.50
N THR A 286 33.42 -23.26 0.15
CA THR A 286 33.81 -22.26 -0.83
C THR A 286 33.82 -20.87 -0.19
N ASP A 287 34.76 -20.03 -0.64
CA ASP A 287 34.87 -18.64 -0.19
C ASP A 287 33.75 -17.77 -0.76
N THR A 288 33.21 -18.16 -1.93
CA THR A 288 32.08 -17.48 -2.55
C THR A 288 31.22 -18.40 -3.42
N TYR A 289 29.92 -18.11 -3.48
CA TYR A 289 28.93 -18.78 -4.32
C TYR A 289 27.64 -17.95 -4.43
N PHE A 290 26.59 -18.43 -5.11
CA PHE A 290 25.30 -17.72 -5.22
C PHE A 290 25.47 -16.26 -5.67
N ASN A 291 26.31 -16.06 -6.69
CA ASN A 291 26.66 -14.77 -7.27
C ASN A 291 27.42 -13.83 -6.34
N GLY A 292 28.46 -14.33 -5.70
CA GLY A 292 29.35 -13.46 -4.93
C GLY A 292 29.02 -13.36 -3.44
N LEU A 293 28.05 -14.14 -2.94
CA LEU A 293 27.85 -14.26 -1.49
C LEU A 293 29.14 -14.74 -0.85
N SER A 294 29.50 -14.13 0.28
CA SER A 294 30.75 -14.41 0.97
C SER A 294 30.65 -15.69 1.80
N SER A 295 31.81 -16.21 2.21
CA SER A 295 31.89 -17.34 3.14
C SER A 295 31.08 -17.15 4.43
N GLU A 296 30.85 -15.92 4.89
CA GLU A 296 30.07 -15.65 6.10
C GLU A 296 28.58 -15.97 5.91
N SER A 297 28.02 -15.65 4.74
CA SER A 297 26.64 -16.02 4.38
C SER A 297 26.49 -17.51 4.07
N LEU A 298 27.58 -18.17 3.64
CA LEU A 298 27.54 -19.58 3.22
C LEU A 298 27.83 -20.56 4.35
N ASN A 299 28.53 -20.15 5.41
CA ASN A 299 29.00 -21.05 6.46
C ASN A 299 28.43 -20.66 7.82
N LEU A 300 27.59 -21.54 8.38
CA LEU A 300 26.93 -21.36 9.67
C LEU A 300 26.07 -20.09 9.72
N LEU A 301 25.30 -19.84 8.65
CA LEU A 301 24.28 -18.80 8.64
C LEU A 301 23.29 -19.08 9.78
N PRO A 302 23.19 -18.22 10.81
CA PRO A 302 22.33 -18.48 11.96
C PRO A 302 20.85 -18.36 11.56
N ASN A 303 20.01 -19.19 12.17
CA ASN A 303 18.57 -18.99 12.13
C ASN A 303 18.22 -17.83 13.07
N ALA A 304 18.18 -16.62 12.50
CA ALA A 304 17.81 -15.42 13.21
C ALA A 304 16.33 -15.11 12.98
N GLU A 305 15.63 -14.74 14.05
CA GLU A 305 14.26 -14.23 13.92
C GLU A 305 14.25 -12.96 13.06
N MET A 306 13.42 -12.96 12.03
CA MET A 306 13.17 -11.80 11.20
C MET A 306 12.10 -10.94 11.87
N ASN A 307 12.45 -9.69 12.15
CA ASN A 307 11.59 -8.75 12.85
C ASN A 307 11.01 -7.73 11.88
N TYR A 308 9.83 -7.20 12.22
CA TYR A 308 9.19 -6.10 11.49
C TYR A 308 8.90 -6.44 10.00
N LEU A 309 8.49 -7.68 9.75
CA LEU A 309 8.05 -8.13 8.44
C LEU A 309 6.63 -7.66 8.18
N LEU A 310 6.36 -7.27 6.93
CA LEU A 310 5.03 -6.93 6.46
C LEU A 310 4.47 -8.10 5.66
N TYR A 311 3.31 -8.62 6.04
CA TYR A 311 2.67 -9.70 5.28
C TYR A 311 1.73 -9.13 4.23
N MET A 312 2.22 -9.06 3.00
CA MET A 312 1.53 -8.51 1.84
C MET A 312 0.84 -9.61 1.05
N ALA A 313 -0.20 -9.27 0.30
CA ALA A 313 -0.85 -10.22 -0.58
C ALA A 313 -0.20 -10.20 -1.97
N TYR A 314 -0.13 -11.35 -2.62
CA TYR A 314 0.27 -11.49 -4.01
C TYR A 314 -0.75 -12.38 -4.71
N LYS A 315 -1.16 -12.03 -5.92
CA LYS A 315 -2.22 -12.76 -6.63
C LYS A 315 -1.69 -13.50 -7.85
N ILE A 316 -1.98 -14.80 -7.91
CA ILE A 316 -1.59 -15.70 -9.01
C ILE A 316 -2.82 -16.49 -9.44
N ASP A 317 -3.17 -16.44 -10.72
CA ASP A 317 -4.27 -17.23 -11.31
C ASP A 317 -5.60 -17.14 -10.54
N GLY A 318 -5.94 -15.94 -10.03
CA GLY A 318 -7.16 -15.77 -9.25
C GLY A 318 -7.09 -16.20 -7.79
N ARG A 319 -5.90 -16.54 -7.27
CA ARG A 319 -5.70 -16.87 -5.85
C ARG A 319 -4.78 -15.86 -5.19
N TYR A 320 -5.15 -15.39 -4.00
CA TYR A 320 -4.28 -14.59 -3.15
C TYR A 320 -3.40 -15.49 -2.27
N TYR A 321 -2.15 -15.07 -2.12
CA TYR A 321 -1.12 -15.66 -1.27
C TYR A 321 -0.59 -14.56 -0.36
N LEU A 322 -0.38 -14.84 0.93
CA LEU A 322 0.35 -13.91 1.79
C LEU A 322 1.85 -14.23 1.74
N TYR A 323 2.71 -13.23 1.61
CA TYR A 323 4.15 -13.40 1.64
C TYR A 323 4.79 -12.37 2.56
N ASP A 324 5.95 -12.72 3.11
CA ASP A 324 6.70 -11.86 4.01
C ASP A 324 7.59 -10.89 3.24
N TYR A 325 7.32 -9.60 3.40
CA TYR A 325 8.10 -8.51 2.83
C TYR A 325 8.97 -7.87 3.92
N GLU A 326 10.28 -7.82 3.66
CA GLU A 326 11.23 -7.12 4.53
C GLU A 326 11.02 -5.62 4.40
N THR A 327 10.57 -4.98 5.48
CA THR A 327 10.35 -3.54 5.46
C THR A 327 11.67 -2.78 5.44
N ASP A 328 11.76 -1.73 4.61
CA ASP A 328 12.88 -0.79 4.68
C ASP A 328 12.77 0.02 5.98
N MET A 329 13.55 -0.37 6.98
CA MET A 329 13.58 0.29 8.29
C MET A 329 13.89 1.80 8.19
N SER A 330 14.62 2.24 7.15
CA SER A 330 14.90 3.65 6.94
C SER A 330 13.68 4.43 6.46
N LYS A 331 12.80 3.79 5.68
CA LYS A 331 11.51 4.35 5.25
C LYS A 331 10.47 4.30 6.36
N THR A 332 10.33 3.17 7.05
CA THR A 332 9.34 3.03 8.14
C THR A 332 9.70 3.86 9.36
N GLY A 333 10.97 4.24 9.50
CA GLY A 333 11.49 5.01 10.63
C GLY A 333 11.43 4.24 11.95
N ILE A 334 11.30 2.91 11.91
CA ILE A 334 11.26 2.06 13.10
C ILE A 334 12.63 2.09 13.79
N SER A 335 12.64 2.43 15.07
CA SER A 335 13.83 2.47 15.91
C SER A 335 13.77 1.38 16.99
N ALA A 336 14.94 0.86 17.37
CA ALA A 336 15.03 -0.10 18.48
C ALA A 336 14.45 0.46 19.79
N GLU A 337 14.59 1.78 20.01
CA GLU A 337 14.13 2.49 21.21
C GLU A 337 12.63 2.82 21.21
N ASP A 338 11.93 2.61 20.09
CA ASP A 338 10.49 2.85 20.03
C ASP A 338 9.74 1.89 20.97
N SER A 339 8.62 2.33 21.54
CA SER A 339 7.72 1.41 22.25
C SER A 339 7.12 0.40 21.25
N ILE A 340 6.61 -0.72 21.77
CA ILE A 340 5.92 -1.73 20.95
C ILE A 340 4.74 -1.11 20.21
N GLU A 341 3.98 -0.25 20.89
CA GLU A 341 2.81 0.44 20.35
C GLU A 341 3.20 1.37 19.19
N LEU A 342 4.31 2.10 19.32
CA LEU A 342 4.80 2.96 18.25
C LEU A 342 5.34 2.14 17.07
N LYS A 343 6.01 1.02 17.33
CA LYS A 343 6.44 0.07 16.28
C LYS A 343 5.24 -0.49 15.52
N ALA A 344 4.18 -0.86 16.25
CA ALA A 344 2.93 -1.32 15.66
C ALA A 344 2.26 -0.24 14.79
N GLN A 345 2.20 1.00 15.26
CA GLN A 345 1.68 2.10 14.46
C GLN A 345 2.48 2.30 13.17
N LYS A 346 3.81 2.34 13.24
CA LYS A 346 4.68 2.48 12.06
C LYS A 346 4.55 1.32 11.07
N LEU A 347 4.43 0.09 11.57
CA LEU A 347 4.16 -1.08 10.72
C LEU A 347 2.78 -1.02 10.08
N PHE A 348 1.76 -0.55 10.82
CA PHE A 348 0.44 -0.33 10.25
C PHE A 348 0.48 0.71 9.13
N ASP A 349 1.17 1.83 9.37
CA ASP A 349 1.32 2.89 8.37
C ASP A 349 2.10 2.40 7.13
N ALA A 350 3.03 1.45 7.30
CA ALA A 350 3.76 0.83 6.19
C ALA A 350 2.85 0.05 5.21
N TYR A 351 1.66 -0.40 5.62
CA TYR A 351 0.69 -0.98 4.67
C TYR A 351 0.12 0.02 3.66
N LYS A 352 0.23 1.31 3.97
CA LYS A 352 -0.19 2.40 3.08
C LYS A 352 0.93 2.82 2.13
N ASP A 353 2.14 2.28 2.29
CA ASP A 353 3.24 2.56 1.38
C ASP A 353 3.01 1.86 0.04
N SER A 354 2.83 2.67 -1.01
CA SER A 354 2.62 2.20 -2.38
C SER A 354 3.89 1.68 -3.06
N ASP A 355 5.06 1.83 -2.44
CA ASP A 355 6.35 1.42 -3.01
C ASP A 355 6.66 -0.08 -2.88
N VAL A 356 5.78 -0.90 -2.28
CA VAL A 356 6.02 -2.34 -2.15
C VAL A 356 5.88 -3.01 -3.52
N PRO A 357 6.98 -3.46 -4.17
CA PRO A 357 6.91 -3.96 -5.53
C PRO A 357 6.02 -5.19 -5.60
N TYR A 358 5.02 -5.14 -6.49
CA TYR A 358 4.10 -6.25 -6.78
C TYR A 358 3.20 -6.70 -5.62
N GLY A 359 3.37 -6.12 -4.43
CA GLY A 359 2.58 -6.42 -3.24
C GLY A 359 1.23 -5.72 -3.26
N ILE A 360 0.20 -6.46 -2.87
CA ILE A 360 -1.16 -5.99 -2.68
C ILE A 360 -1.36 -5.76 -1.19
N SER A 361 -1.67 -4.52 -0.78
CA SER A 361 -1.99 -4.25 0.62
C SER A 361 -3.25 -5.02 1.01
N PRO A 362 -3.19 -5.93 2.01
CA PRO A 362 -4.37 -6.67 2.46
C PRO A 362 -5.34 -5.79 3.25
N ILE A 363 -4.96 -4.57 3.61
CA ILE A 363 -5.73 -3.65 4.44
C ILE A 363 -6.22 -2.50 3.56
N PRO A 364 -7.54 -2.29 3.42
CA PRO A 364 -8.05 -1.16 2.65
C PRO A 364 -7.60 0.18 3.24
N GLU A 365 -7.32 1.16 2.37
CA GLU A 365 -6.84 2.50 2.78
C GLU A 365 -7.78 3.24 3.74
N SER A 366 -9.08 2.97 3.65
CA SER A 366 -10.08 3.58 4.54
C SER A 366 -9.89 3.15 5.99
N ILE A 367 -9.21 2.04 6.26
CA ILE A 367 -9.00 1.51 7.61
C ILE A 367 -7.91 2.30 8.33
N THR A 368 -8.23 2.75 9.54
CA THR A 368 -7.30 3.48 10.40
C THR A 368 -7.17 2.79 11.74
N LEU A 369 -5.92 2.54 12.15
CA LEU A 369 -5.58 2.13 13.51
C LEU A 369 -5.76 3.33 14.45
N GLN A 370 -6.65 3.20 15.43
CA GLN A 370 -6.92 4.25 16.41
C GLN A 370 -5.99 4.17 17.61
N GLU A 371 -5.74 2.94 18.08
CA GLU A 371 -4.89 2.67 19.23
C GLU A 371 -4.20 1.31 19.07
N ALA A 372 -2.94 1.24 19.48
CA ALA A 372 -2.24 -0.02 19.73
C ALA A 372 -1.85 -0.07 21.22
N LYS A 373 -2.06 -1.22 21.86
CA LYS A 373 -1.74 -1.40 23.28
C LYS A 373 -1.24 -2.82 23.54
N THR A 374 -0.17 -2.94 24.31
CA THR A 374 0.35 -4.25 24.71
C THR A 374 -0.23 -4.73 26.04
N GLU A 375 -0.72 -5.96 26.08
CA GLU A 375 -1.17 -6.68 27.27
C GLU A 375 -0.38 -7.99 27.40
N ASN A 376 0.65 -8.00 28.25
CA ASN A 376 1.66 -9.07 28.32
C ASN A 376 2.40 -9.22 26.97
N SER A 377 2.20 -10.35 26.28
CA SER A 377 2.72 -10.62 24.92
C SER A 377 1.62 -10.55 23.86
N THR A 378 0.47 -9.97 24.17
CA THR A 378 -0.64 -9.79 23.23
C THR A 378 -0.72 -8.32 22.83
N LEU A 379 -0.64 -8.05 21.53
CA LEU A 379 -0.88 -6.72 20.99
C LEU A 379 -2.37 -6.53 20.69
N VAL A 380 -3.00 -5.58 21.37
CA VAL A 380 -4.38 -5.17 21.12
C VAL A 380 -4.38 -4.02 20.12
N LEU A 381 -5.06 -4.20 18.99
CA LEU A 381 -5.20 -3.22 17.92
C LEU A 381 -6.66 -2.78 17.84
N ASP A 382 -6.91 -1.50 18.13
CA ASP A 382 -8.24 -0.90 18.09
C ASP A 382 -8.45 -0.09 16.81
N PHE A 383 -9.55 -0.38 16.12
CA PHE A 383 -9.91 0.26 14.86
C PHE A 383 -11.27 0.96 14.96
N GLY A 384 -11.54 1.85 14.01
CA GLY A 384 -12.85 2.48 13.89
C GLY A 384 -13.89 1.60 13.20
N SER A 385 -15.12 2.11 13.15
CA SER A 385 -16.28 1.41 12.59
C SER A 385 -16.15 1.04 11.10
N GLU A 386 -15.29 1.74 10.36
CA GLU A 386 -14.92 1.46 8.97
C GLU A 386 -14.40 0.03 8.78
N PHE A 387 -13.72 -0.52 9.80
CA PHE A 387 -13.19 -1.88 9.81
C PHE A 387 -14.28 -2.93 9.50
N LEU A 388 -15.49 -2.73 10.01
CA LEU A 388 -16.61 -3.67 9.82
C LEU A 388 -17.11 -3.72 8.37
N ASN A 389 -16.81 -2.69 7.58
CA ASN A 389 -17.17 -2.61 6.17
C ASN A 389 -16.05 -3.10 5.24
N ALA A 390 -14.84 -3.35 5.76
CA ALA A 390 -13.75 -3.91 4.98
C ALA A 390 -14.18 -5.22 4.30
N TYR A 391 -13.88 -5.34 3.01
CA TYR A 391 -14.20 -6.50 2.17
C TYR A 391 -15.64 -7.00 2.36
N LYS A 392 -16.60 -6.07 2.38
CA LYS A 392 -18.01 -6.42 2.49
C LYS A 392 -18.39 -7.44 1.42
N ASP A 393 -19.07 -8.49 1.83
CA ASP A 393 -19.49 -9.62 0.98
C ASP A 393 -18.34 -10.53 0.47
N LYS A 394 -17.12 -10.38 0.99
CA LYS A 394 -15.92 -11.18 0.65
C LYS A 394 -15.25 -11.76 1.91
N PRO A 395 -15.83 -12.84 2.50
CA PRO A 395 -15.35 -13.39 3.76
C PRO A 395 -13.90 -13.90 3.69
N ASP A 396 -13.48 -14.44 2.56
CA ASP A 396 -12.12 -14.90 2.30
C ASP A 396 -11.09 -13.75 2.35
N LEU A 397 -11.40 -12.60 1.75
CA LEU A 397 -10.51 -11.43 1.85
C LEU A 397 -10.49 -10.81 3.26
N ARG A 398 -11.58 -10.98 4.03
CA ARG A 398 -11.55 -10.67 5.47
C ARG A 398 -10.60 -11.59 6.22
N GLN A 399 -10.58 -12.89 5.92
CA GLN A 399 -9.59 -13.82 6.50
C GLN A 399 -8.16 -13.37 6.15
N MET A 400 -7.91 -13.01 4.89
CA MET A 400 -6.62 -12.50 4.42
C MET A 400 -6.16 -11.27 5.20
N MET A 401 -7.05 -10.28 5.37
CA MET A 401 -6.77 -9.07 6.14
C MET A 401 -6.40 -9.38 7.60
N ILE A 402 -7.16 -10.26 8.25
CA ILE A 402 -6.92 -10.67 9.64
C ILE A 402 -5.60 -11.42 9.76
N GLU A 403 -5.32 -12.39 8.90
CA GLU A 403 -4.09 -13.18 8.96
C GLU A 403 -2.85 -12.35 8.61
N SER A 404 -2.95 -11.44 7.64
CA SER A 404 -1.89 -10.46 7.32
C SER A 404 -1.51 -9.62 8.55
N MET A 405 -2.50 -9.10 9.28
CA MET A 405 -2.26 -8.39 10.55
C MET A 405 -1.62 -9.31 11.59
N VAL A 406 -2.19 -10.50 11.83
CA VAL A 406 -1.66 -11.43 12.84
C VAL A 406 -0.19 -11.75 12.57
N TYR A 407 0.15 -12.20 11.36
CA TYR A 407 1.53 -12.52 11.00
C TYR A 407 2.47 -11.33 11.14
N THR A 408 2.07 -10.16 10.63
CA THR A 408 2.89 -8.93 10.67
C THR A 408 3.20 -8.51 12.10
N PHE A 409 2.18 -8.35 12.93
CA PHE A 409 2.38 -7.78 14.26
C PHE A 409 3.03 -8.77 15.24
N THR A 410 2.95 -10.08 14.99
CA THR A 410 3.75 -11.08 15.73
C THR A 410 5.22 -11.13 15.34
N THR A 411 5.65 -10.36 14.32
CA THR A 411 7.07 -10.16 14.03
C THR A 411 7.70 -9.04 14.86
N ILE A 412 6.91 -8.35 15.69
CA ILE A 412 7.44 -7.39 16.66
C ILE A 412 8.04 -8.17 17.83
N PRO A 413 9.34 -7.97 18.17
CA PRO A 413 9.95 -8.65 19.30
C PRO A 413 9.15 -8.51 20.59
N GLY A 414 8.82 -9.65 21.21
CA GLY A 414 8.05 -9.73 22.45
C GLY A 414 6.54 -9.85 22.28
N ILE A 415 6.02 -9.94 21.05
CA ILE A 415 4.60 -10.14 20.75
C ILE A 415 4.36 -11.55 20.19
N ASP A 416 3.56 -12.33 20.91
CA ASP A 416 3.21 -13.70 20.55
C ASP A 416 1.85 -13.79 19.85
N SER A 417 0.99 -12.79 20.05
CA SER A 417 -0.41 -12.82 19.59
C SER A 417 -1.00 -11.44 19.38
N VAL A 418 -2.07 -11.37 18.59
CA VAL A 418 -2.81 -10.15 18.28
C VAL A 418 -4.27 -10.29 18.68
N LYS A 419 -4.85 -9.23 19.24
CA LYS A 419 -6.29 -9.11 19.49
C LYS A 419 -6.82 -7.89 18.77
N ILE A 420 -7.92 -8.04 18.04
CA ILE A 420 -8.53 -6.94 17.27
C ILE A 420 -9.80 -6.48 17.98
N THR A 421 -9.91 -5.16 18.17
CA THR A 421 -11.10 -4.49 18.71
C THR A 421 -11.58 -3.43 17.74
N VAL A 422 -12.88 -3.11 17.82
CA VAL A 422 -13.50 -2.03 17.05
C VAL A 422 -14.25 -1.11 18.02
N ASN A 423 -13.82 0.14 18.11
CA ASN A 423 -14.29 1.11 19.11
C ASN A 423 -14.26 0.56 20.54
N GLY A 424 -13.17 -0.13 20.90
CA GLY A 424 -12.93 -0.72 22.22
C GLY A 424 -13.62 -2.06 22.50
N GLU A 425 -14.47 -2.56 21.59
CA GLU A 425 -15.16 -3.85 21.76
C GLU A 425 -14.48 -4.97 20.94
N PRO A 426 -14.37 -6.20 21.47
CA PRO A 426 -13.81 -7.33 20.72
C PRO A 426 -14.52 -7.56 19.39
N LEU A 427 -13.75 -7.76 18.33
CA LEU A 427 -14.28 -8.06 17.00
C LEU A 427 -15.06 -9.38 17.01
N LYS A 428 -16.34 -9.33 16.61
CA LYS A 428 -17.25 -10.50 16.60
C LYS A 428 -17.99 -10.56 15.28
N ASN A 429 -18.31 -11.77 14.83
CA ASN A 429 -19.13 -12.02 13.63
C ASN A 429 -18.62 -11.31 12.35
N PHE A 430 -17.31 -11.06 12.28
CA PHE A 430 -16.70 -10.41 11.11
C PHE A 430 -16.35 -11.44 10.03
N VAL A 431 -15.80 -12.58 10.46
CA VAL A 431 -15.38 -13.71 9.63
C VAL A 431 -15.41 -15.00 10.46
N GLU A 432 -15.54 -16.15 9.80
CA GLU A 432 -15.42 -17.47 10.39
C GLU A 432 -14.25 -18.21 9.73
N PHE A 433 -13.55 -19.03 10.50
CA PHE A 433 -12.50 -19.94 10.02
C PHE A 433 -12.98 -21.38 10.20
N ASP A 434 -12.66 -22.26 9.25
CA ASP A 434 -13.12 -23.66 9.30
C ASP A 434 -12.52 -24.46 10.47
N ASP A 435 -11.39 -24.00 11.02
CA ASP A 435 -10.72 -24.57 12.19
C ASP A 435 -11.32 -24.12 13.52
N GLY A 436 -12.34 -23.25 13.48
CA GLY A 436 -13.12 -22.83 14.64
C GLY A 436 -12.42 -21.83 15.56
N ARG A 437 -11.32 -21.20 15.12
CA ARG A 437 -10.65 -20.16 15.93
C ARG A 437 -11.57 -18.96 16.17
N ASP A 438 -11.52 -18.40 17.38
CA ASP A 438 -12.35 -17.28 17.81
C ASP A 438 -11.64 -15.94 17.58
N ILE A 439 -12.15 -15.13 16.66
CA ILE A 439 -11.61 -13.80 16.34
C ILE A 439 -11.83 -12.76 17.46
N ALA A 440 -12.69 -13.03 18.44
CA ALA A 440 -12.88 -12.17 19.60
C ALA A 440 -11.78 -12.36 20.66
N ALA A 441 -10.99 -13.43 20.54
CA ALA A 441 -9.88 -13.77 21.43
C ALA A 441 -8.52 -13.33 20.85
N ALA A 442 -7.45 -13.55 21.61
CA ALA A 442 -6.09 -13.37 21.12
C ALA A 442 -5.77 -14.46 20.08
N MET A 443 -5.33 -14.04 18.89
CA MET A 443 -4.98 -14.89 17.76
C MET A 443 -3.46 -15.02 17.67
N TYR A 444 -3.00 -16.26 17.50
CA TYR A 444 -1.59 -16.60 17.24
C TYR A 444 -1.42 -16.81 15.73
N PRO A 445 -0.23 -16.53 15.18
CA PRO A 445 0.04 -16.78 13.77
C PRO A 445 -0.12 -18.28 13.47
N PRO A 446 -0.95 -18.65 12.47
CA PRO A 446 -1.10 -20.04 12.10
C PRO A 446 0.20 -20.60 11.55
N TYR A 447 0.43 -21.90 11.73
CA TYR A 447 1.68 -22.52 11.30
C TYR A 447 1.77 -22.67 9.77
N PHE A 448 0.67 -23.00 9.12
CA PHE A 448 0.67 -23.44 7.72
C PHE A 448 0.05 -22.36 6.83
N ILE A 449 0.86 -21.37 6.45
CA ILE A 449 0.49 -20.30 5.52
C ILE A 449 0.32 -20.84 4.10
N ASN A 450 -0.63 -20.28 3.34
CA ASN A 450 -0.88 -20.61 1.95
C ASN A 450 -0.89 -22.13 1.66
N PRO A 451 -1.81 -22.91 2.26
CA PRO A 451 -1.88 -24.34 2.03
C PRO A 451 -2.03 -24.65 0.53
N GLU A 452 -1.14 -25.47 -0.01
CA GLU A 452 -1.00 -25.65 -1.46
C GLU A 452 -2.22 -26.32 -2.08
N ILE A 453 -2.66 -27.42 -1.46
CA ILE A 453 -3.86 -28.16 -1.85
C ILE A 453 -4.99 -27.71 -0.94
N VAL A 454 -5.99 -27.11 -1.55
CA VAL A 454 -7.21 -26.63 -0.90
C VAL A 454 -8.35 -27.55 -1.30
N GLN A 455 -9.04 -28.13 -0.31
CA GLN A 455 -10.26 -28.88 -0.60
C GLN A 455 -11.36 -27.86 -0.84
N GLU A 456 -11.80 -27.71 -2.10
CA GLU A 456 -13.04 -26.98 -2.37
C GLU A 456 -14.19 -27.77 -1.73
N ASN A 457 -14.76 -27.24 -0.65
CA ASN A 457 -16.01 -27.74 -0.13
C ASN A 457 -17.09 -27.44 -1.18
N GLN A 458 -17.52 -28.48 -1.90
CA GLN A 458 -18.64 -28.44 -2.86
C GLN A 458 -19.97 -28.14 -2.18
#